data_AF-F2AT94-F1
#
_entry.id   AF-F2AT94-F1
#
_cell.length_a   1.000
_cell.length_b   1.000
_cell.length_c   1.000
_cell.angle_alpha   90.00
_cell.angle_beta   90.00
_cell.angle_gamma   90.00
#
_symmetry.space_group_name_H-M   'P 1'
#
loop_
_entity.id
_entity.type
_entity.pdbx_description
1 polymer ?
#
loop_
_entity_poly.entity_id
_entity_poly.type
_entity_poly.pdbx_seq_one_letter_code
_entity_poly.pdbx_strand_id
1 'polypeptide(L)'
;MAMAIPDDIARKLTADFDTESANIALQALADLQAVSDDFTPRVLRCITYASFGDFDHFNRLLAMARSDPRDVMREAEFDINDKRLRDLSIPFDL
;
A
#
# COMPACT_ATOMS: atom_id res chain seq x y z
N MET A 1 7.17 -5.30 -17.68
CA MET A 1 6.60 -6.58 -17.18
C MET A 1 5.99 -6.25 -15.84
N ALA A 2 4.72 -6.54 -15.59
CA ALA A 2 4.15 -6.36 -14.25
C ALA A 2 4.93 -7.24 -13.27
N MET A 3 5.55 -6.63 -12.25
CA MET A 3 6.18 -7.38 -11.17
C MET A 3 5.08 -8.04 -10.33
N ALA A 4 5.35 -9.23 -9.79
CA ALA A 4 4.43 -9.85 -8.86
C ALA A 4 4.36 -9.02 -7.57
N ILE A 5 3.16 -8.93 -6.97
CA ILE A 5 2.99 -8.30 -5.67
C ILE A 5 3.81 -9.07 -4.62
N PRO A 6 4.65 -8.40 -3.81
CA PRO A 6 5.41 -9.05 -2.75
C PRO A 6 4.53 -9.81 -1.75
N ASP A 7 4.99 -10.99 -1.33
CA ASP A 7 4.25 -11.87 -0.42
C ASP A 7 3.93 -11.21 0.94
N ASP A 8 4.78 -10.32 1.43
CA ASP A 8 4.52 -9.60 2.69
C ASP A 8 3.28 -8.70 2.61
N ILE A 9 3.05 -8.08 1.44
CA ILE A 9 1.86 -7.26 1.19
C ILE A 9 0.62 -8.14 1.13
N ALA A 10 0.69 -9.26 0.40
CA ALA A 10 -0.43 -10.21 0.31
C ALA A 10 -0.81 -10.74 1.71
N ARG A 11 0.18 -11.15 2.51
CA ARG A 11 -0.04 -11.59 3.90
C ARG A 11 -0.66 -10.51 4.77
N LYS A 12 -0.19 -9.26 4.65
CA LYS A 12 -0.75 -8.13 5.40
C LYS A 12 -2.21 -7.86 5.04
N LEU A 13 -2.53 -7.85 3.74
CA LEU A 13 -3.92 -7.68 3.28
C LEU A 13 -4.83 -8.78 3.83
N THR A 14 -4.39 -10.04 3.82
CA THR A 14 -5.19 -11.14 4.39
C THR A 14 -5.34 -11.08 5.91
N ALA A 15 -4.44 -10.38 6.61
CA ALA A 15 -4.53 -10.18 8.05
C ALA A 15 -5.44 -9.00 8.43
N ASP A 16 -5.48 -7.97 7.58
CA ASP A 16 -6.20 -6.72 7.86
C ASP A 16 -7.63 -6.70 7.31
N PHE A 17 -7.92 -7.51 6.29
CA PHE A 17 -9.22 -7.58 5.62
C PHE A 17 -9.82 -8.99 5.69
N ASP A 18 -11.14 -9.09 5.52
CA ASP A 18 -11.77 -10.37 5.21
C ASP A 18 -11.27 -10.93 3.85
N THR A 19 -11.51 -12.22 3.60
CA THR A 19 -11.01 -12.92 2.40
C THR A 19 -11.44 -12.26 1.08
N GLU A 20 -12.68 -11.76 0.99
CA GLU A 20 -13.18 -11.15 -0.25
C GLU A 20 -12.51 -9.79 -0.47
N SER A 21 -12.52 -8.95 0.57
CA SER A 21 -11.90 -7.63 0.58
C SER A 21 -10.39 -7.70 0.32
N ALA A 22 -9.70 -8.69 0.89
CA ALA A 22 -8.26 -8.92 0.68
C ALA A 22 -7.94 -9.25 -0.79
N ASN A 23 -8.76 -10.10 -1.43
CA ASN A 23 -8.59 -10.43 -2.85
C ASN A 23 -8.81 -9.22 -3.76
N ILE A 24 -9.83 -8.41 -3.47
CA ILE A 24 -10.09 -7.17 -4.22
C ILE A 24 -8.94 -6.17 -4.02
N ALA A 25 -8.47 -5.99 -2.79
CA ALA A 25 -7.34 -5.12 -2.49
C ALA A 25 -6.06 -5.57 -3.22
N LEU A 26 -5.79 -6.88 -3.24
CA LEU A 26 -4.63 -7.43 -3.94
C LEU A 26 -4.69 -7.16 -5.45
N GLN A 27 -5.86 -7.37 -6.07
CA GLN A 27 -6.06 -7.06 -7.48
C GLN A 27 -5.89 -5.56 -7.75
N ALA A 28 -6.44 -4.70 -6.89
CA ALA A 28 -6.34 -3.26 -7.05
C ALA A 28 -4.89 -2.75 -6.95
N LEU A 29 -4.06 -3.32 -6.06
CA LEU A 29 -2.63 -3.03 -6.00
C LEU A 29 -1.89 -3.52 -7.25
N ALA A 30 -2.23 -4.70 -7.76
CA ALA A 30 -1.65 -5.23 -9.00
C ALA A 30 -1.99 -4.35 -10.21
N ASP A 31 -3.24 -3.90 -10.31
CA ASP A 31 -3.69 -2.99 -11.35
C ASP A 31 -3.00 -1.63 -11.23
N LEU A 32 -2.81 -1.11 -10.02
CA LEU A 32 -2.06 0.13 -9.80
C LEU A 32 -0.61 -0.02 -10.25
N GLN A 33 0.06 -1.11 -9.85
CA GLN A 33 1.44 -1.38 -10.23
C GLN A 33 1.63 -1.53 -11.74
N ALA A 34 0.62 -2.05 -12.45
CA ALA A 34 0.66 -2.17 -13.90
C ALA A 34 0.61 -0.82 -14.64
N VAL A 35 0.22 0.27 -13.98
CA VAL A 35 0.12 1.62 -14.60
C VAL A 35 1.49 2.26 -14.81
N SER A 36 2.41 2.13 -13.84
CA SER A 36 3.74 2.76 -13.88
C SER A 36 4.71 2.03 -12.95
N ASP A 37 6.00 2.03 -13.31
CA ASP A 37 7.09 1.53 -12.47
C ASP A 37 7.30 2.38 -11.19
N ASP A 38 6.69 3.57 -11.11
CA ASP A 38 6.70 4.42 -9.91
C ASP A 38 5.95 3.79 -8.72
N PHE A 39 5.02 2.87 -9.01
CA PHE A 39 4.27 2.11 -8.00
C PHE A 39 5.10 0.93 -7.47
N THR A 40 6.21 1.31 -6.84
CA THR A 40 7.17 0.40 -6.23
C THR A 40 6.56 -0.39 -5.06
N PRO A 41 7.16 -1.53 -4.67
CA PRO A 41 6.78 -2.25 -3.45
C PRO A 41 6.62 -1.37 -2.20
N ARG A 42 7.43 -0.31 -2.05
CA ARG A 42 7.31 0.65 -0.95
C ARG A 42 5.97 1.39 -0.98
N VAL A 43 5.55 1.88 -2.14
CA VAL A 43 4.27 2.59 -2.29
C VAL A 43 3.11 1.65 -1.95
N LEU A 44 3.17 0.41 -2.45
CA LEU A 44 2.14 -0.59 -2.17
C LEU A 44 2.07 -0.91 -0.66
N ARG A 45 3.21 -1.07 0.02
CA ARG A 45 3.26 -1.20 1.49
C ARG A 45 2.69 0.01 2.21
N CYS A 46 2.96 1.23 1.73
CA CYS A 46 2.40 2.44 2.30
C CYS A 46 0.88 2.43 2.24
N ILE A 47 0.29 2.08 1.10
CA ILE A 47 -1.17 1.96 0.93
C ILE A 47 -1.73 0.90 1.88
N THR A 48 -1.13 -0.29 1.90
CA THR A 48 -1.58 -1.41 2.74
C THR A 48 -1.47 -1.09 4.23
N TYR A 49 -0.38 -0.46 4.66
CA TYR A 49 -0.19 -0.12 6.06
C TYR A 49 -1.14 1.00 6.51
N ALA A 50 -1.24 2.07 5.72
CA ALA A 50 -2.03 3.25 6.11
C ALA A 50 -3.53 3.01 6.06
N SER A 51 -4.01 1.99 5.34
CA SER A 51 -5.44 1.67 5.32
C SER A 51 -5.97 1.08 6.63
N PHE A 52 -5.11 0.46 7.46
CA PHE A 52 -5.50 -0.18 8.72
C PHE A 52 -6.74 -1.10 8.61
N GLY A 53 -6.91 -1.81 7.50
CA GLY A 53 -8.07 -2.69 7.26
C GLY A 53 -9.38 -1.95 6.92
N ASP A 54 -9.37 -0.62 6.79
CA ASP A 54 -10.49 0.18 6.31
C ASP A 54 -10.45 0.26 4.78
N PHE A 55 -11.44 -0.35 4.12
CA PHE A 55 -11.49 -0.45 2.68
C PHE A 55 -11.82 0.88 1.98
N ASP A 56 -12.59 1.76 2.62
CA ASP A 56 -12.85 3.10 2.09
C ASP A 56 -11.59 3.95 2.15
N HIS A 57 -10.82 3.83 3.24
CA HIS A 57 -9.52 4.48 3.36
C HIS A 57 -8.51 3.92 2.37
N PHE A 58 -8.47 2.60 2.18
CA PHE A 58 -7.66 1.96 1.14
C PHE A 58 -7.94 2.55 -0.26
N ASN A 59 -9.22 2.71 -0.62
CA ASN A 59 -9.61 3.32 -1.90
C ASN A 59 -9.18 4.78 -2.02
N ARG A 60 -9.24 5.55 -0.92
CA ARG A 60 -8.70 6.93 -0.90
C ARG A 60 -7.19 6.95 -1.11
N LEU A 61 -6.45 6.04 -0.48
CA LEU A 61 -5.00 5.93 -0.65
C LEU A 61 -4.61 5.52 -2.08
N LEU A 62 -5.38 4.63 -2.72
CA LEU A 62 -5.21 4.31 -4.15
C LEU A 62 -5.37 5.55 -5.04
N ALA A 63 -6.42 6.35 -4.81
CA ALA A 63 -6.65 7.58 -5.55
C ALA A 63 -5.54 8.61 -5.31
N MET A 64 -5.09 8.74 -4.07
CA MET A 64 -3.98 9.61 -3.68
C MET A 64 -2.67 9.19 -4.36
N ALA A 65 -2.35 7.90 -4.35
CA ALA A 65 -1.15 7.37 -5.02
C ALA A 65 -1.15 7.65 -6.53
N ARG A 66 -2.32 7.55 -7.18
CA ARG A 66 -2.46 7.88 -8.61
C ARG A 66 -2.21 9.35 -8.92
N SER A 67 -2.45 10.25 -7.95
CA SER A 67 -2.15 11.68 -8.08
C SER A 67 -0.68 11.95 -7.77
N ASP A 68 -0.21 11.52 -6.61
CA ASP A 68 1.18 11.59 -6.18
C ASP A 68 1.50 10.47 -5.17
N PRO A 69 2.33 9.47 -5.55
CA PRO A 69 2.74 8.39 -4.63
C PRO A 69 3.42 8.89 -3.36
N ARG A 70 4.03 10.10 -3.40
CA ARG A 70 4.74 10.67 -2.26
C ARG A 70 3.80 11.09 -1.13
N ASP A 71 2.54 11.43 -1.45
CA ASP A 71 1.55 11.80 -0.43
C ASP A 71 1.19 10.58 0.41
N VAL A 72 1.02 9.42 -0.22
CA VAL A 72 0.76 8.15 0.49
C VAL A 72 1.97 7.72 1.30
N MET A 73 3.19 7.92 0.77
CA MET A 73 4.41 7.68 1.53
C MET A 73 4.50 8.59 2.75
N ARG A 74 4.12 9.87 2.62
CA ARG A 74 4.09 10.82 3.74
C ARG A 74 3.10 10.38 4.81
N GLU A 75 1.87 10.05 4.43
CA GLU A 75 0.84 9.58 5.35
C GLU A 75 1.24 8.28 6.08
N ALA A 76 1.88 7.36 5.36
CA ALA A 76 2.26 6.07 5.91
C ALA A 76 3.58 6.08 6.69
N GLU A 77 4.55 6.93 6.38
CA GLU A 77 5.89 6.84 6.97
C GLU A 77 6.28 7.99 7.89
N PHE A 78 5.57 9.12 7.85
CA PHE A 78 6.00 10.36 8.51
C PHE A 78 4.94 10.90 9.47
N ASP A 79 5.38 11.67 10.47
CA ASP A 79 4.48 12.48 11.29
C ASP A 79 4.26 13.89 10.70
N ILE A 80 3.51 14.73 11.42
CA ILE A 80 3.23 16.12 11.00
C ILE A 80 4.48 17.01 10.92
N ASN A 81 5.58 16.64 11.58
CA ASN A 81 6.85 17.37 11.56
C ASN A 81 7.86 16.76 10.58
N ASP A 82 7.40 15.92 9.64
CA ASP A 82 8.20 15.18 8.67
C ASP A 82 9.29 14.29 9.31
N LYS A 83 9.07 13.85 10.56
CA LYS A 83 9.90 12.81 11.17
C LYS A 83 9.44 11.45 10.66
N ARG A 84 10.37 10.69 10.06
CA ARG A 84 10.10 9.32 9.62
C ARG A 84 9.85 8.42 10.84
N LEU A 85 8.64 7.89 10.95
CA LEU A 85 8.18 6.98 12.00
C LEU A 85 8.45 5.51 11.66
N ARG A 86 8.52 5.16 10.38
CA ARG A 86 8.69 3.79 9.89
C ARG A 86 9.34 3.73 8.52
N ASP A 87 9.98 2.60 8.22
CA ASP A 87 10.61 2.33 6.93
C ASP A 87 9.84 1.23 6.16
N LEU A 88 8.96 1.65 5.26
CA LEU A 88 8.16 0.75 4.43
C LEU A 88 8.86 0.38 3.11
N SER A 89 10.16 0.71 2.97
CA SER A 89 10.99 0.06 1.95
C SER A 89 11.33 -1.39 2.33
N ILE A 90 11.22 -1.72 3.62
CA ILE A 90 11.47 -3.04 4.20
C ILE A 90 10.14 -3.84 4.24
N PRO A 91 10.16 -5.15 3.98
CA PRO A 91 8.99 -6.01 4.16
C PRO A 91 8.39 -5.95 5.57
N PHE A 92 7.09 -6.20 5.69
CA PHE A 92 6.46 -6.33 7.01
C PHE A 92 7.01 -7.54 7.79
N ASP A 93 7.25 -7.34 9.09
CA ASP A 93 7.53 -8.41 10.05
C ASP A 93 6.18 -8.88 10.63
N LEU A 94 5.65 -9.97 10.06
CA LEU A 94 4.32 -10.55 10.34
C LEU A 94 4.44 -12.02 10.73
#